data_AF-Q6PTQ2-F1
#
_entry.id   AF-Q6PTQ2-F1
#
_cell.length_a   1.000
_cell.length_b   1.000
_cell.length_c   1.000
_cell.angle_alpha   90.00
_cell.angle_beta   90.00
_cell.angle_gamma   90.00
#
_symmetry.space_group_name_H-M   'P 1'
#
loop_
_entity.id
_entity.type
_entity.pdbx_description
1 polymer ?
#
loop_
_entity_poly.entity_id
_entity_poly.type
_entity_poly.pdbx_seq_one_letter_code
_entity_poly.pdbx_strand_id
1 'polypeptide(L)'
;TLRAVVRMALAHNMRAFVVREGYVGLVHGGDQIEECQWSTVSNIIHKGGTIIGTARCKEFMERPGRLQAAENLIKAGINSLVIIGGDGSLTGANIFKEEWKSYIEELVSTKRVTEGEVAKCPYINIVGLVGSIDNDMCGTDMTIGADSALHRIIEAIDCIVSTASSHQRSFV
;
A
#
# COMPACT_ATOMS: atom_id res chain seq x y z
N THR A 1 -9.36 2.51 -5.19
CA THR A 1 -7.95 2.65 -5.65
C THR A 1 -7.37 1.35 -6.18
N LEU A 2 -7.22 0.30 -5.36
CA LEU A 2 -6.61 -0.99 -5.76
C LEU A 2 -7.13 -1.53 -7.10
N ARG A 3 -8.46 -1.57 -7.29
CA ARG A 3 -9.08 -2.03 -8.54
C ARG A 3 -8.58 -1.28 -9.77
N ALA A 4 -8.41 0.04 -9.67
CA ALA A 4 -7.99 0.86 -10.80
C ALA A 4 -6.55 0.51 -11.19
N VAL A 5 -5.66 0.40 -10.20
CA VAL A 5 -4.25 0.02 -10.41
C VAL A 5 -4.15 -1.35 -11.10
N VAL A 6 -4.81 -2.37 -10.54
CA VAL A 6 -4.77 -3.73 -11.11
C VAL A 6 -5.36 -3.77 -12.51
N ARG A 7 -6.53 -3.17 -12.74
CA ARG A 7 -7.16 -3.19 -14.08
C ARG A 7 -6.36 -2.41 -15.11
N MET A 8 -5.75 -1.30 -14.74
CA MET A 8 -4.89 -0.54 -15.66
C MET A 8 -3.62 -1.32 -16.01
N ALA A 9 -2.95 -1.95 -15.03
CA ALA A 9 -1.80 -2.81 -15.30
C ALA A 9 -2.16 -3.94 -16.28
N LEU A 10 -3.25 -4.67 -16.01
CA LEU A 10 -3.72 -5.74 -16.89
C LEU A 10 -4.11 -5.23 -18.29
N ALA A 11 -4.75 -4.06 -18.39
CA ALA A 11 -5.11 -3.46 -19.68
C ALA A 11 -3.88 -3.07 -20.52
N HIS A 12 -2.74 -2.79 -19.89
CA HIS A 12 -1.47 -2.53 -20.55
C HIS A 12 -0.60 -3.79 -20.71
N ASN A 13 -1.20 -4.99 -20.63
CA ASN A 13 -0.51 -6.29 -20.73
C ASN A 13 0.61 -6.48 -19.70
N MET A 14 0.52 -5.82 -18.54
CA MET A 14 1.42 -6.03 -17.43
C MET A 14 0.87 -7.12 -16.51
N ARG A 15 1.76 -7.86 -15.85
CA ARG A 15 1.39 -8.74 -14.73
C ARG A 15 1.18 -7.89 -13.49
N ALA A 16 0.05 -8.09 -12.82
CA ALA A 16 -0.30 -7.38 -11.59
C ALA A 16 -0.22 -8.34 -10.41
N PHE A 17 0.33 -7.87 -9.28
CA PHE A 17 0.37 -8.63 -8.04
C PHE A 17 -0.24 -7.79 -6.92
N VAL A 18 -0.82 -8.46 -5.93
CA VAL A 18 -1.20 -7.87 -4.66
C VAL A 18 -0.30 -8.36 -3.56
N VAL A 19 0.00 -7.46 -2.62
CA VAL A 19 0.72 -7.79 -1.40
C VAL A 19 -0.25 -7.67 -0.23
N ARG A 20 -0.47 -8.79 0.46
CA ARG A 20 -1.37 -8.83 1.62
C ARG A 20 -0.73 -8.21 2.85
N GLU A 21 -1.54 -7.68 3.75
CA GLU A 21 -1.11 -7.09 5.04
C GLU A 21 -0.02 -6.01 4.92
N GLY A 22 0.02 -5.30 3.78
CA GLY A 22 0.96 -4.20 3.54
C GLY A 22 2.43 -4.65 3.57
N TYR A 23 3.26 -3.90 4.30
CA TYR A 23 4.69 -4.23 4.38
C TYR A 23 4.98 -5.56 5.08
N VAL A 24 4.09 -6.04 5.96
CA VAL A 24 4.27 -7.35 6.61
C VAL A 24 4.29 -8.47 5.55
N GLY A 25 3.32 -8.48 4.64
CA GLY A 25 3.32 -9.47 3.57
C GLY A 25 4.45 -9.27 2.56
N LEU A 26 4.93 -8.04 2.38
CA LEU A 26 6.09 -7.78 1.53
C LEU A 26 7.36 -8.41 2.12
N VAL A 27 7.56 -8.29 3.43
CA VAL A 27 8.70 -8.89 4.16
C VAL A 27 8.57 -10.42 4.23
N HIS A 28 7.38 -10.95 4.52
CA HIS A 28 7.20 -12.41 4.61
C HIS A 28 7.25 -13.10 3.24
N GLY A 29 6.80 -12.43 2.17
CA GLY A 29 6.78 -13.00 0.83
C GLY A 29 5.87 -14.24 0.71
N GLY A 30 6.20 -15.13 -0.22
CA GLY A 30 5.45 -16.36 -0.47
C GLY A 30 3.98 -16.09 -0.85
N ASP A 31 3.07 -16.76 -0.16
CA ASP A 31 1.61 -16.66 -0.40
C ASP A 31 1.04 -15.26 -0.13
N GLN A 32 1.81 -14.36 0.49
CA GLN A 32 1.39 -12.97 0.69
C GLN A 32 1.50 -12.13 -0.59
N ILE A 33 2.23 -12.60 -1.61
CA ILE A 33 2.39 -11.93 -2.91
C ILE A 33 1.67 -12.76 -3.97
N GLU A 34 0.45 -12.36 -4.30
CA GLU A 34 -0.44 -13.12 -5.18
C GLU A 34 -0.60 -12.44 -6.55
N GLU A 35 -0.46 -13.21 -7.63
CA GLU A 35 -0.75 -12.71 -8.98
C GLU A 35 -2.25 -12.46 -9.15
N CYS A 36 -2.59 -11.27 -9.64
CA CYS A 36 -3.95 -10.83 -9.84
C CYS A 36 -4.46 -11.16 -11.23
N GLN A 37 -5.70 -11.61 -11.27
CA GLN A 37 -6.50 -11.70 -12.48
C GLN A 37 -7.55 -10.58 -12.49
N TRP A 38 -8.21 -10.39 -13.63
CA TRP A 38 -9.29 -9.39 -13.74
C TRP A 38 -10.42 -9.62 -12.72
N SER A 39 -10.71 -10.88 -12.41
CA SER A 39 -11.69 -11.31 -11.41
C SER A 39 -11.28 -10.96 -9.98
N THR A 40 -9.97 -10.96 -9.66
CA THR A 40 -9.43 -10.72 -8.30
C THR A 40 -9.91 -9.39 -7.70
N VAL A 41 -10.13 -8.37 -8.53
CA VAL A 41 -10.60 -7.03 -8.13
C VAL A 41 -12.02 -6.71 -8.58
N SER A 42 -12.85 -7.74 -8.78
CA SER A 42 -14.27 -7.57 -9.11
C SER A 42 -15.13 -7.49 -7.84
N ASN A 43 -16.22 -6.71 -7.88
CA ASN A 43 -17.14 -6.51 -6.76
C ASN A 43 -16.51 -5.90 -5.48
N ILE A 44 -15.51 -5.02 -5.63
CA ILE A 44 -14.81 -4.39 -4.49
C ILE A 44 -14.98 -2.87 -4.43
N ILE A 45 -15.61 -2.23 -5.44
CA ILE A 45 -15.72 -0.76 -5.51
C ILE A 45 -16.52 -0.19 -4.34
N HIS A 46 -17.57 -0.89 -3.92
CA HIS A 46 -18.47 -0.48 -2.83
C HIS A 46 -17.97 -0.90 -1.44
N LYS A 47 -16.85 -1.63 -1.34
CA LYS A 47 -16.34 -2.11 -0.07
C LYS A 47 -15.43 -1.05 0.55
N GLY A 48 -15.72 -0.69 1.80
CA GLY A 48 -14.82 0.11 2.62
C GLY A 48 -13.56 -0.65 3.02
N GLY A 49 -12.52 0.07 3.40
CA GLY A 49 -11.22 -0.51 3.79
C GLY A 49 -10.45 -1.11 2.61
N THR A 50 -9.65 -2.13 2.90
CA THR A 50 -8.80 -2.81 1.91
C THR A 50 -9.04 -4.31 1.94
N ILE A 51 -9.30 -4.91 0.79
CA ILE A 51 -9.53 -6.36 0.65
C ILE A 51 -8.24 -7.20 0.80
N ILE A 52 -7.09 -6.54 0.73
CA ILE A 52 -5.77 -7.17 0.86
C ILE A 52 -5.19 -7.01 2.27
N GLY A 53 -5.96 -6.41 3.19
CA GLY A 53 -5.47 -6.15 4.55
C GLY A 53 -4.42 -5.04 4.61
N THR A 54 -4.05 -4.69 5.84
CA THR A 54 -3.01 -3.69 6.14
C THR A 54 -2.55 -3.89 7.57
N ALA A 55 -1.23 -3.99 7.78
CA ALA A 55 -0.64 -4.15 9.09
C ALA A 55 0.55 -3.20 9.28
N ARG A 56 0.75 -2.74 10.51
CA ARG A 56 1.99 -2.02 10.89
C ARG A 56 3.14 -3.02 10.88
N CYS A 57 4.23 -2.70 10.19
CA CYS A 57 5.40 -3.58 10.08
C CYS A 57 6.61 -2.91 10.73
N LYS A 58 7.03 -3.41 11.90
CA LYS A 58 8.25 -2.95 12.56
C LYS A 58 9.50 -3.43 11.82
N GLU A 59 9.47 -4.64 11.27
CA GLU A 59 10.60 -5.24 10.56
C GLU A 59 11.01 -4.41 9.34
N PHE A 60 10.04 -3.81 8.63
CA PHE A 60 10.31 -2.96 7.47
C PHE A 60 10.94 -1.59 7.86
N MET A 61 10.82 -1.18 9.12
CA MET A 61 11.55 0.00 9.63
C MET A 61 13.04 -0.30 9.75
N GLU A 62 13.43 -1.56 9.87
CA GLU A 62 14.80 -2.00 9.95
C GLU A 62 15.33 -2.46 8.59
N ARG A 63 16.63 -2.24 8.37
CA ARG A 63 17.29 -2.60 7.11
C ARG A 63 17.17 -4.10 6.77
N PRO A 64 17.29 -5.05 7.72
CA PRO A 64 17.11 -6.47 7.42
C PRO A 64 15.73 -6.83 6.87
N GLY A 65 14.66 -6.21 7.38
CA GLY A 65 13.32 -6.44 6.86
C GLY A 65 13.14 -5.87 5.45
N ARG A 66 13.73 -4.69 5.17
CA ARG A 66 13.76 -4.14 3.81
C ARG A 66 14.55 -5.02 2.85
N LEU A 67 15.71 -5.53 3.26
CA LEU A 67 16.50 -6.47 2.46
C LEU A 67 15.70 -7.74 2.12
N GLN A 68 14.95 -8.28 3.09
CA GLN A 68 14.06 -9.41 2.87
C GLN A 68 12.94 -9.10 1.87
N ALA A 69 12.30 -7.93 2.01
CA ALA A 69 11.28 -7.47 1.06
C ALA A 69 11.84 -7.31 -0.36
N ALA A 70 13.05 -6.77 -0.51
CA ALA A 70 13.72 -6.65 -1.81
C ALA A 70 14.00 -8.01 -2.44
N GLU A 71 14.47 -8.99 -1.65
CA GLU A 71 14.67 -10.36 -2.11
C GLU A 71 13.38 -10.97 -2.67
N ASN A 72 12.26 -10.83 -1.93
CA ASN A 72 10.97 -11.37 -2.35
C ASN A 72 10.48 -10.77 -3.67
N LEU A 73 10.64 -9.45 -3.85
CA LEU A 73 10.29 -8.76 -5.08
C LEU A 73 11.14 -9.22 -6.26
N ILE A 74 12.46 -9.34 -6.07
CA ILE A 74 13.40 -9.78 -7.11
C ILE A 74 13.08 -11.22 -7.55
N LYS A 75 12.84 -12.13 -6.60
CA LYS A 75 12.45 -13.53 -6.90
C LYS A 75 11.11 -13.62 -7.63
N ALA A 76 10.16 -12.74 -7.30
CA ALA A 76 8.89 -12.64 -8.02
C ALA A 76 9.01 -11.95 -9.40
N GLY A 77 10.17 -11.34 -9.70
CA GLY A 77 10.38 -10.55 -10.92
C GLY A 77 9.58 -9.24 -10.95
N ILE A 78 9.30 -8.67 -9.77
CA ILE A 78 8.54 -7.43 -9.60
C ILE A 78 9.52 -6.26 -9.46
N ASN A 79 9.49 -5.33 -10.41
CA ASN A 79 10.34 -4.13 -10.42
C ASN A 79 9.54 -2.82 -10.23
N SER A 80 8.23 -2.92 -10.05
CA SER A 80 7.34 -1.77 -9.97
C SER A 80 6.35 -1.96 -8.82
N LEU A 81 6.29 -0.97 -7.93
CA LEU A 81 5.51 -1.02 -6.70
C LEU A 81 4.59 0.19 -6.61
N VAL A 82 3.30 -0.07 -6.38
CA VAL A 82 2.30 0.96 -6.11
C VAL A 82 1.90 0.86 -4.64
N ILE A 83 2.15 1.92 -3.87
CA ILE A 83 1.89 1.94 -2.44
C ILE A 83 0.70 2.86 -2.17
N ILE A 84 -0.32 2.31 -1.53
CA ILE A 84 -1.52 3.05 -1.13
C ILE A 84 -1.51 3.14 0.39
N GLY A 85 -1.30 4.34 0.94
CA GLY A 85 -1.21 4.53 2.38
C GLY A 85 -1.02 6.00 2.78
N GLY A 86 -0.81 6.23 4.07
CA GLY A 86 -0.53 7.54 4.63
C GLY A 86 0.96 7.89 4.62
N ASP A 87 1.32 8.98 5.32
CA ASP A 87 2.68 9.53 5.36
C ASP A 87 3.76 8.50 5.66
N GLY A 88 3.62 7.77 6.77
CA GLY A 88 4.61 6.78 7.18
C GLY A 88 4.84 5.67 6.15
N SER A 89 3.79 5.27 5.42
CA SER A 89 3.91 4.28 4.36
C SER A 89 4.70 4.81 3.17
N LEU A 90 4.46 6.07 2.79
CA LEU A 90 5.12 6.73 1.66
C LEU A 90 6.57 7.11 1.98
N THR A 91 6.85 7.51 3.23
CA THR A 91 8.21 7.73 3.72
C THR A 91 9.03 6.44 3.68
N GLY A 92 8.46 5.33 4.17
CA GLY A 92 9.11 4.01 4.08
C GLY A 92 9.38 3.59 2.64
N ALA A 93 8.48 3.94 1.72
CA ALA A 93 8.65 3.69 0.29
C ALA A 93 9.83 4.46 -0.31
N ASN A 94 9.98 5.73 0.09
CA ASN A 94 11.08 6.58 -0.40
C ASN A 94 12.44 6.02 0.04
N ILE A 95 12.59 5.70 1.33
CA ILE A 95 13.79 5.08 1.88
C ILE A 95 14.11 3.77 1.15
N PHE A 96 13.08 2.93 0.93
CA PHE A 96 13.24 1.66 0.23
C PHE A 96 13.75 1.82 -1.21
N LYS A 97 13.31 2.86 -1.93
CA LYS A 97 13.78 3.18 -3.28
C LYS A 97 15.22 3.68 -3.28
N GLU A 98 15.56 4.56 -2.34
CA GLU A 98 16.91 5.15 -2.22
C GLU A 98 17.96 4.07 -1.92
N GLU A 99 17.63 3.14 -1.03
CA GLU A 99 18.52 2.05 -0.62
C GLU A 99 18.54 0.84 -1.60
N TRP A 100 17.72 0.85 -2.67
CA TRP A 100 17.51 -0.32 -3.55
C TRP A 100 18.80 -0.91 -4.12
N LYS A 101 19.73 -0.05 -4.58
CA LYS A 101 21.02 -0.50 -5.13
C LYS A 101 21.86 -1.26 -4.10
N SER A 102 21.87 -0.76 -2.86
CA SER A 102 22.60 -1.40 -1.75
C SER A 102 22.03 -2.80 -1.45
N TYR A 103 20.71 -2.98 -1.55
CA TYR A 103 20.10 -4.30 -1.37
C TYR A 103 20.51 -5.28 -2.46
N ILE A 104 20.54 -4.84 -3.73
CA ILE A 104 20.98 -5.69 -4.83
C ILE A 104 22.41 -6.20 -4.61
N GLU A 105 23.34 -5.29 -4.29
CA GLU A 105 24.75 -5.63 -4.05
C GLU A 105 24.89 -6.65 -2.91
N GLU A 106 24.16 -6.46 -1.83
CA GLU A 106 24.16 -7.37 -0.68
C GLU A 106 23.53 -8.73 -1.01
N LEU A 107 22.40 -8.75 -1.71
CA LEU A 107 21.73 -10.01 -2.07
C LEU A 107 22.57 -10.86 -3.05
N VAL A 108 23.31 -10.21 -3.96
CA VAL A 108 24.24 -10.89 -4.87
C VAL A 108 25.46 -11.42 -4.10
N SER A 109 26.08 -10.60 -3.25
CA SER A 109 27.25 -11.02 -2.45
C SER A 109 26.94 -12.17 -1.49
N THR A 110 25.74 -12.17 -0.90
CA THR A 110 25.25 -13.25 -0.03
C THR A 110 24.69 -14.45 -0.78
N LYS A 111 24.68 -14.43 -2.13
CA LYS A 111 24.15 -15.50 -3.01
C LYS A 111 22.69 -15.85 -2.75
N ARG A 112 21.89 -14.89 -2.27
CA ARG A 112 20.46 -15.05 -2.01
C ARG A 112 19.62 -14.92 -3.28
N VAL A 113 20.14 -14.18 -4.25
CA VAL A 113 19.58 -13.99 -5.59
C VAL A 113 20.67 -14.21 -6.64
N THR A 114 20.26 -14.64 -7.83
CA THR A 114 21.15 -14.82 -8.97
C THR A 114 21.27 -13.54 -9.80
N GLU A 115 22.38 -13.37 -10.53
CA GLU A 115 22.57 -12.23 -11.44
C GLU A 115 21.46 -12.14 -12.50
N GLY A 116 20.92 -13.29 -12.95
CA GLY A 116 19.81 -13.35 -13.91
C GLY A 116 18.48 -12.84 -13.34
N GLU A 117 18.23 -13.00 -12.04
CA GLU A 117 17.05 -12.43 -11.37
C GLU A 117 17.21 -10.93 -11.17
N VAL A 118 18.40 -10.49 -10.77
CA VAL A 118 18.74 -9.06 -10.59
C VAL A 118 18.65 -8.31 -11.92
N ALA A 119 19.10 -8.91 -13.02
CA ALA A 119 19.02 -8.30 -14.35
C ALA A 119 17.58 -7.96 -14.78
N LYS A 120 16.57 -8.66 -14.24
CA LYS A 120 15.15 -8.34 -14.48
C LYS A 120 14.66 -7.14 -13.65
N CYS A 121 15.29 -6.89 -12.50
CA CYS A 121 14.90 -5.86 -11.54
C CYS A 121 16.06 -4.92 -11.17
N PRO A 122 16.77 -4.28 -12.14
CA PRO A 122 17.94 -3.46 -11.86
C PRO A 122 17.60 -2.15 -11.12
N TYR A 123 16.34 -1.71 -11.21
CA TYR A 123 15.80 -0.58 -10.48
C TYR A 123 14.38 -0.90 -10.01
N ILE A 124 13.91 -0.17 -9.01
CA ILE A 124 12.52 -0.21 -8.55
C ILE A 124 11.80 1.09 -8.89
N ASN A 125 10.68 0.97 -9.60
CA ASN A 125 9.75 2.07 -9.80
C ASN A 125 8.75 2.08 -8.65
N ILE A 126 8.61 3.21 -7.97
CA ILE A 126 7.64 3.37 -6.89
C ILE A 126 6.70 4.52 -7.20
N VAL A 127 5.40 4.26 -7.07
CA VAL A 127 4.33 5.26 -7.14
C VAL A 127 3.56 5.23 -5.83
N GLY A 128 3.43 6.39 -5.20
CA GLY A 128 2.64 6.59 -3.99
C GLY A 128 1.24 7.11 -4.29
N LEU A 129 0.24 6.55 -3.63
CA LEU A 129 -1.14 7.04 -3.62
C LEU A 129 -1.55 7.30 -2.18
N VAL A 130 -2.01 8.52 -1.91
CA VAL A 130 -2.28 8.97 -0.55
C VAL A 130 -3.65 8.46 -0.09
N GLY A 131 -3.65 7.48 0.80
CA GLY A 131 -4.83 6.96 1.48
C GLY A 131 -4.81 7.31 2.96
N SER A 132 -5.54 8.35 3.34
CA SER A 132 -5.68 8.84 4.72
C SER A 132 -7.07 9.47 4.89
N ILE A 133 -7.67 9.29 6.07
CA ILE A 133 -8.93 9.99 6.43
C ILE A 133 -8.66 11.38 7.01
N ASP A 134 -7.43 11.65 7.44
CA ASP A 134 -7.05 12.85 8.19
C ASP A 134 -6.80 14.06 7.27
N ASN A 135 -6.67 13.84 5.96
CA ASN A 135 -6.33 14.86 4.97
C ASN A 135 -5.08 15.68 5.32
N ASP A 136 -4.08 15.02 5.89
CA ASP A 136 -2.91 15.60 6.55
C ASP A 136 -1.63 15.57 5.68
N MET A 137 -1.77 15.26 4.40
CA MET A 137 -0.64 15.04 3.50
C MET A 137 -0.34 16.28 2.67
N CYS A 138 0.86 16.83 2.86
CA CYS A 138 1.31 17.97 2.07
C CYS A 138 1.48 17.58 0.59
N GLY A 139 1.18 18.52 -0.31
CA GLY A 139 1.29 18.31 -1.76
C GLY A 139 0.06 17.71 -2.44
N THR A 140 -0.99 17.37 -1.70
CA THR A 140 -2.31 17.06 -2.27
C THR A 140 -3.39 17.89 -1.58
N ASP A 141 -4.38 18.36 -2.32
CA ASP A 141 -5.53 19.08 -1.75
C ASP A 141 -6.47 18.13 -0.99
N MET A 142 -6.49 16.86 -1.41
CA MET A 142 -7.41 15.85 -0.88
C MET A 142 -6.77 14.45 -0.84
N THR A 143 -6.98 13.73 0.27
CA THR A 143 -6.56 12.34 0.44
C THR A 143 -7.71 11.36 0.21
N ILE A 144 -7.38 10.15 -0.25
CA ILE A 144 -8.38 9.11 -0.48
C ILE A 144 -8.90 8.63 0.88
N GLY A 145 -10.19 8.86 1.11
CA GLY A 145 -10.90 8.47 2.34
C GLY A 145 -11.40 9.65 3.18
N ALA A 146 -10.85 10.86 2.98
CA ALA A 146 -11.24 12.04 3.76
C ALA A 146 -12.72 12.38 3.65
N ASP A 147 -13.27 12.48 2.44
CA ASP A 147 -14.70 12.76 2.23
C ASP A 147 -15.61 11.64 2.74
N SER A 148 -15.19 10.38 2.59
CA SER A 148 -15.94 9.26 3.16
C SER A 148 -15.99 9.32 4.69
N ALA A 149 -14.89 9.70 5.35
CA ALA A 149 -14.85 9.90 6.79
C ALA A 149 -15.71 11.10 7.22
N LEU A 150 -15.62 12.23 6.51
CA LEU A 150 -16.46 13.40 6.73
C LEU A 150 -17.95 13.05 6.63
N HIS A 151 -18.33 12.28 5.62
CA HIS A 151 -19.71 11.86 5.44
C HIS A 151 -20.21 11.01 6.63
N ARG A 152 -19.38 10.11 7.18
CA ARG A 152 -19.70 9.37 8.42
C ARG A 152 -19.83 10.29 9.63
N ILE A 153 -19.01 11.33 9.73
CA ILE A 153 -19.09 12.33 10.80
C ILE A 153 -20.42 13.10 10.72
N ILE A 154 -20.81 13.55 9.53
CA ILE A 154 -22.08 14.26 9.31
C ILE A 154 -23.27 13.38 9.69
N GLU A 155 -23.29 12.12 9.25
CA GLU A 155 -24.36 11.18 9.62
C GLU A 155 -24.47 11.00 11.15
N ALA A 156 -23.35 10.90 11.86
CA ALA A 156 -23.34 10.79 13.31
C ALA A 156 -23.88 12.07 13.98
N ILE A 157 -23.49 13.24 13.48
CA ILE A 157 -23.98 14.53 13.96
C ILE A 157 -25.50 14.62 13.75
N ASP A 158 -26.00 14.31 12.56
CA ASP A 158 -27.42 14.37 12.23
C ASP A 158 -28.27 13.48 13.15
N CYS A 159 -27.75 12.31 13.54
CA CYS A 159 -28.40 11.43 14.50
C CYS A 159 -28.52 12.04 15.91
N ILE A 160 -27.58 12.91 16.30
CA ILE A 160 -27.51 13.50 17.65
C ILE A 160 -28.30 14.82 17.73
N VAL A 161 -28.34 15.60 16.64
CA VAL A 161 -28.92 16.96 16.60
C VAL A 161 -30.37 17.00 17.10
N SER A 162 -31.20 16.02 16.72
CA SER A 162 -32.61 15.96 17.14
C SER A 162 -32.77 15.83 18.66
N THR A 163 -31.91 15.05 19.31
CA THR A 163 -31.90 14.85 20.77
C THR A 163 -31.29 16.05 21.48
N ALA A 164 -30.22 16.62 20.92
CA ALA A 164 -29.56 17.80 21.45
C ALA A 164 -30.51 19.01 21.53
N SER A 165 -31.26 19.25 20.45
CA SER A 165 -32.26 20.33 20.37
C SER A 165 -33.41 20.12 21.38
N SER A 166 -33.92 18.88 21.49
CA SER A 166 -35.09 18.58 22.33
C SER A 166 -34.81 18.71 23.83
N HIS A 167 -33.59 18.37 24.28
CA HIS A 167 -33.22 18.38 25.69
C HIS A 167 -32.23 19.48 26.07
N GLN A 168 -31.94 20.40 25.15
CA GLN A 168 -30.95 21.47 25.34
C GLN A 168 -29.61 20.93 25.85
N ARG A 169 -29.13 19.84 25.23
CA ARG A 169 -27.89 19.15 25.62
C ARG A 169 -26.73 19.61 24.75
N SER A 170 -25.57 19.75 25.37
CA SER A 170 -24.29 19.89 24.67
C SER A 170 -23.64 18.51 24.51
N PHE A 171 -23.17 18.20 23.31
CA PHE A 171 -22.44 16.97 22.99
C PHE A 171 -21.01 17.35 22.56
N VAL A 172 -20.04 16.52 22.96
CA VAL A 172 -18.62 16.61 22.59
C VAL A 172 -18.24 15.31 21.91
#